data_AF-F8IDH1-F1
#
_entry.id   AF-F8IDH1-F1
#
_cell.length_a   1.000
_cell.length_b   1.000
_cell.length_c   1.000
_cell.angle_alpha   90.00
_cell.angle_beta   90.00
_cell.angle_gamma   90.00
#
_symmetry.space_group_name_H-M   'P 1'
#
loop_
_entity.id
_entity.type
_entity.pdbx_description
1 polymer ?
#
loop_
_entity_poly.entity_id
_entity_poly.type
_entity_poly.pdbx_seq_one_letter_code
_entity_poly.pdbx_strand_id
1 'polypeptide(L)'
;MEHATGLESFRRHRHDVLNQLQIIRALIQMNRADRAIAAMDRLAEWLQSLGRVQQAVGSSAELVVWTLAACPHVVVDDILVEEAPDGDTVVQWISFLTELEERLALGGRSLRMKLRVSSNALWVAWDARDLEVADWEERYVRIHFARG
;
A
#
# COMPACT_ATOMS: atom_id res chain seq x y z
N MET A 1 -22.71 6.47 -6.08
CA MET A 1 -21.91 5.55 -6.94
C MET A 1 -20.64 5.07 -6.20
N GLU A 2 -20.59 5.17 -4.87
CA GLU A 2 -19.37 4.94 -4.06
C GLU A 2 -19.30 3.52 -3.47
N HIS A 3 -20.45 2.89 -3.21
CA HIS A 3 -20.49 1.52 -2.63
C HIS A 3 -19.94 0.42 -3.54
N ALA A 4 -19.95 0.62 -4.86
CA ALA A 4 -19.40 -0.35 -5.81
C ALA A 4 -17.87 -0.48 -5.69
N THR A 5 -17.18 0.62 -5.40
CA THR A 5 -15.71 0.68 -5.31
C THR A 5 -15.19 0.05 -4.01
N GLY A 6 -15.87 0.28 -2.88
CA GLY A 6 -15.50 -0.31 -1.59
C GLY A 6 -15.65 -1.83 -1.56
N LEU A 7 -16.75 -2.37 -2.13
CA LEU A 7 -16.98 -3.80 -2.18
C LEU A 7 -15.96 -4.53 -3.05
N GLU A 8 -15.60 -3.95 -4.20
CA GLU A 8 -14.59 -4.53 -5.08
C GLU A 8 -13.20 -4.52 -4.44
N SER A 9 -12.85 -3.40 -3.79
CA SER A 9 -11.60 -3.29 -3.02
C SER A 9 -11.53 -4.32 -1.89
N PHE A 10 -12.63 -4.54 -1.18
CA PHE A 10 -12.71 -5.57 -0.15
C PHE A 10 -12.59 -7.00 -0.72
N ARG A 11 -13.21 -7.28 -1.87
CA ARG A 11 -13.07 -8.59 -2.55
C ARG A 11 -11.64 -8.86 -2.97
N ARG A 12 -10.97 -7.85 -3.53
CA ARG A 12 -9.56 -7.91 -3.91
C ARG A 12 -8.67 -8.14 -2.69
N HIS A 13 -8.83 -7.31 -1.65
CA HIS A 13 -8.10 -7.47 -0.39
C HIS A 13 -8.24 -8.89 0.19
N ARG A 14 -9.47 -9.42 0.27
CA ARG A 14 -9.73 -10.79 0.71
C ARG A 14 -9.03 -11.82 -0.16
N HIS A 15 -9.07 -11.66 -1.48
CA HIS A 15 -8.38 -12.54 -2.41
C HIS A 15 -6.87 -12.55 -2.15
N ASP A 16 -6.25 -11.39 -1.94
CA ASP A 16 -4.82 -11.25 -1.72
C ASP A 16 -4.38 -11.88 -0.38
N VAL A 17 -5.16 -11.67 0.69
CA VAL A 17 -4.94 -12.35 1.98
C VAL A 17 -4.98 -13.87 1.82
N LEU A 18 -6.01 -14.39 1.14
CA LEU A 18 -6.15 -15.84 0.91
C LEU A 18 -4.99 -16.41 0.09
N ASN A 19 -4.54 -15.68 -0.93
CA ASN A 19 -3.40 -16.06 -1.75
C ASN A 19 -2.11 -16.16 -0.92
N GLN A 20 -1.84 -15.18 -0.05
CA GLN A 20 -0.68 -15.23 0.86
C GLN A 20 -0.76 -16.42 1.83
N LEU A 21 -1.94 -16.70 2.39
CA LEU A 21 -2.13 -17.87 3.26
C LEU A 21 -1.92 -19.20 2.52
N GLN A 22 -2.31 -19.29 1.25
CA GLN A 22 -2.04 -20.47 0.42
C GLN A 22 -0.54 -20.66 0.17
N ILE A 23 0.20 -19.59 -0.09
CA ILE A 23 1.67 -19.62 -0.24
C ILE A 23 2.32 -20.10 1.06
N ILE A 24 1.93 -19.55 2.21
CA ILE A 24 2.43 -19.95 3.53
C ILE A 24 2.17 -21.45 3.75
N ARG A 25 0.94 -21.92 3.48
CA ARG A 25 0.59 -23.34 3.60
C ARG A 25 1.47 -24.23 2.73
N ALA A 26 1.72 -23.84 1.48
CA ALA A 26 2.57 -24.59 0.57
C ALA A 26 4.03 -24.65 1.10
N LEU A 27 4.57 -23.55 1.62
CA LEU A 27 5.91 -23.52 2.21
C LEU A 27 6.04 -24.48 3.41
N ILE A 28 5.03 -24.54 4.27
CA ILE A 28 4.98 -25.49 5.40
C ILE A 28 4.98 -26.94 4.88
N GLN A 29 4.14 -27.25 3.88
CA GLN A 29 4.07 -28.59 3.29
C GLN A 29 5.38 -29.03 2.64
N MET A 30 6.17 -28.08 2.12
CA MET A 30 7.49 -28.33 1.55
C MET A 30 8.61 -28.39 2.61
N ASN A 31 8.27 -28.40 3.90
CA ASN A 31 9.21 -28.35 5.02
C ASN A 31 10.17 -27.14 4.98
N ARG A 32 9.69 -26.01 4.45
CA ARG A 32 10.43 -24.73 4.37
C ARG A 32 9.97 -23.79 5.49
N ALA A 33 10.12 -24.22 6.74
CA ALA A 33 9.58 -23.54 7.92
C ALA A 33 10.04 -22.08 8.04
N ASP A 34 11.34 -21.80 7.89
CA ASP A 34 11.87 -20.43 8.00
C ASP A 34 11.26 -19.49 6.96
N ARG A 35 11.02 -19.98 5.73
CA ARG A 35 10.39 -19.19 4.67
C ARG A 35 8.91 -18.97 4.92
N ALA A 36 8.22 -19.96 5.50
CA ALA A 36 6.82 -19.83 5.88
C ALA A 36 6.64 -18.79 6.99
N ILE A 37 7.51 -18.81 8.01
CA ILE A 37 7.53 -17.82 9.09
C ILE A 37 7.78 -16.43 8.51
N ALA A 38 8.82 -16.26 7.68
CA ALA A 38 9.08 -14.97 7.05
C ALA A 38 7.92 -14.47 6.17
N ALA A 39 7.17 -15.36 5.53
CA ALA A 39 5.97 -14.98 4.77
C ALA A 39 4.79 -14.59 5.68
N MET A 40 4.61 -15.28 6.81
CA MET A 40 3.64 -14.89 7.83
C MET A 40 3.95 -13.52 8.43
N ASP A 41 5.22 -13.26 8.75
CA ASP A 41 5.65 -11.97 9.32
C ASP A 41 5.36 -10.83 8.35
N ARG A 42 5.67 -10.99 7.06
CA ARG A 42 5.33 -10.01 6.02
C ARG A 42 3.81 -9.76 5.91
N LEU A 43 3.00 -10.83 5.95
CA LEU A 43 1.54 -10.71 5.93
C LEU A 43 1.04 -9.94 7.16
N ALA A 44 1.59 -10.23 8.35
CA ALA A 44 1.23 -9.56 9.58
C ALA A 44 1.64 -8.06 9.56
N GLU A 45 2.85 -7.74 9.09
CA GLU A 45 3.32 -6.36 8.95
C GLU A 45 2.42 -5.54 8.01
N TRP A 46 2.03 -6.10 6.85
CA TRP A 46 1.13 -5.44 5.92
C TRP A 46 -0.24 -5.18 6.55
N LEU A 47 -0.85 -6.18 7.21
CA LEU A 47 -2.15 -6.01 7.89
C LEU A 47 -2.09 -4.98 9.02
N GLN A 48 -0.99 -4.95 9.79
CA GLN A 48 -0.77 -3.93 10.82
C GLN A 48 -0.63 -2.53 10.23
N SER A 49 0.04 -2.41 9.08
CA SER A 49 0.12 -1.16 8.31
C SER A 49 -1.26 -0.66 7.90
N LEU A 50 -2.12 -1.53 7.35
CA LEU A 50 -3.49 -1.16 7.02
C LEU A 50 -4.28 -0.69 8.24
N GLY A 51 -4.13 -1.38 9.38
CA GLY A 51 -4.76 -0.97 10.64
C GLY A 51 -4.33 0.42 11.09
N ARG A 52 -3.04 0.77 10.97
CA ARG A 52 -2.52 2.10 11.28
C ARG A 52 -3.11 3.18 10.38
N VAL A 53 -3.16 2.92 9.08
CA VAL A 53 -3.76 3.85 8.11
C VAL A 53 -5.26 4.02 8.37
N GLN A 54 -5.99 2.93 8.61
CA GLN A 54 -7.42 2.97 8.91
C GLN A 54 -7.74 3.78 10.18
N GLN A 55 -6.86 3.75 11.19
CA GLN A 55 -7.03 4.53 12.41
C GLN A 55 -6.73 6.03 12.22
N ALA A 56 -5.79 6.36 11.35
CA ALA A 56 -5.38 7.74 11.09
C ALA A 56 -6.30 8.48 10.11
N VAL A 57 -6.91 7.75 9.17
CA VAL A 57 -7.69 8.31 8.08
C VAL A 57 -9.18 8.36 8.45
N GLY A 58 -9.80 9.54 8.33
CA GLY A 58 -11.24 9.71 8.52
C GLY A 58 -12.08 9.07 7.40
N SER A 59 -13.40 8.94 7.61
CA SER A 59 -14.31 8.30 6.63
C SER A 59 -14.35 8.98 5.26
N SER A 60 -14.00 10.26 5.18
CA SER A 60 -13.89 11.00 3.91
C SER A 60 -12.73 10.56 3.02
N ALA A 61 -11.82 9.72 3.52
CA ALA A 61 -10.60 9.32 2.83
C ALA A 61 -10.44 7.79 2.74
N GLU A 62 -11.56 7.05 2.84
CA GLU A 62 -11.61 5.59 2.72
C GLU A 62 -10.91 5.04 1.46
N LEU A 63 -10.98 5.76 0.34
CA LEU A 63 -10.33 5.33 -0.91
C LEU A 63 -8.81 5.24 -0.78
N VAL A 64 -8.18 6.07 0.07
CA VAL A 64 -6.74 5.98 0.36
C VAL A 64 -6.42 4.63 1.02
N VAL A 65 -7.26 4.24 2.00
CA VAL A 65 -7.14 2.97 2.73
C VAL A 65 -7.35 1.78 1.79
N TRP A 66 -8.41 1.83 0.98
CA TRP A 66 -8.76 0.74 0.06
C TRP A 66 -7.71 0.51 -1.02
N THR A 67 -7.07 1.58 -1.50
CA THR A 67 -5.97 1.46 -2.46
C THR A 67 -4.79 0.72 -1.84
N LEU A 68 -4.38 1.09 -0.62
CA LEU A 68 -3.32 0.40 0.10
C LEU A 68 -3.67 -1.06 0.41
N ALA A 69 -4.95 -1.34 0.70
CA ALA A 69 -5.43 -2.70 0.95
C ALA A 69 -5.35 -3.62 -0.28
N ALA A 70 -5.16 -3.05 -1.47
CA ALA A 70 -4.91 -3.78 -2.72
C ALA A 70 -3.43 -3.84 -3.13
N CYS A 71 -2.52 -3.31 -2.29
CA CYS A 71 -1.08 -3.25 -2.55
C CYS A 71 -0.28 -3.98 -1.45
N PRO A 72 -0.22 -5.33 -1.46
CA PRO A 72 0.45 -6.12 -0.43
C PRO A 72 1.96 -5.92 -0.32
N HIS A 73 2.61 -5.35 -1.35
CA HIS A 73 4.04 -5.07 -1.29
C HIS A 73 4.37 -3.70 -0.69
N VAL A 74 3.35 -2.91 -0.32
CA VAL A 74 3.49 -1.59 0.28
C VAL A 74 3.10 -1.65 1.77
N VAL A 75 4.06 -1.30 2.62
CA VAL A 75 3.87 -1.14 4.07
C VAL A 75 4.04 0.33 4.41
N VAL A 76 3.01 0.93 5.00
CA VAL A 76 3.12 2.26 5.60
C VAL A 76 3.69 2.05 7.01
N ASP A 77 4.74 2.77 7.39
CA ASP A 77 5.37 2.74 8.72
C ASP A 77 4.84 3.86 9.62
N ASP A 78 4.60 5.02 9.02
CA ASP A 78 4.12 6.21 9.72
C ASP A 78 3.13 6.96 8.83
N ILE A 79 2.11 7.56 9.45
CA ILE A 79 1.09 8.33 8.75
C ILE A 79 0.66 9.55 9.57
N LEU A 80 0.68 10.70 8.92
CA LEU A 80 0.12 11.96 9.43
C LEU A 80 -1.00 12.41 8.48
N VAL A 81 -2.21 12.55 9.01
CA VAL A 81 -3.35 13.10 8.25
C VAL A 81 -3.67 14.49 8.80
N GLU A 82 -3.44 15.51 7.99
CA GLU A 82 -3.75 16.90 8.34
C GLU A 82 -5.17 17.26 7.91
N GLU A 83 -5.51 16.89 6.66
CA GLU A 83 -6.81 17.12 6.05
C GLU A 83 -7.17 15.95 5.12
N ALA A 84 -8.46 15.78 4.84
CA ALA A 84 -8.91 14.79 3.88
C ALA A 84 -8.52 15.21 2.45
N PRO A 85 -7.88 14.33 1.65
CA PRO A 85 -7.48 14.63 0.29
C PRO A 85 -8.70 14.82 -0.62
N ASP A 86 -8.58 15.75 -1.57
CA ASP A 86 -9.58 15.97 -2.60
C ASP A 86 -9.59 14.83 -3.65
N GLY A 87 -10.60 14.83 -4.52
CA GLY A 87 -10.80 13.75 -5.49
C GLY A 87 -9.62 13.57 -6.47
N ASP A 88 -9.05 14.66 -6.95
CA ASP A 88 -7.92 14.63 -7.88
C ASP A 88 -6.67 14.04 -7.23
N THR A 89 -6.43 14.41 -5.97
CA THR A 89 -5.35 13.89 -5.14
C THR A 89 -5.51 12.39 -4.90
N VAL A 90 -6.72 11.93 -4.61
CA VAL A 90 -7.05 10.50 -4.48
C VAL A 90 -6.84 9.75 -5.80
N VAL A 91 -7.21 10.33 -6.95
CA VAL A 91 -7.01 9.71 -8.28
C VAL A 91 -5.52 9.52 -8.58
N GLN A 92 -4.69 10.53 -8.29
CA GLN A 92 -3.24 10.39 -8.46
C GLN A 92 -2.67 9.34 -7.51
N TRP A 93 -3.12 9.31 -6.26
CA TRP A 93 -2.72 8.29 -5.28
C TRP A 93 -3.02 6.87 -5.76
N ILE A 94 -4.23 6.62 -6.26
CA ILE A 94 -4.64 5.32 -6.80
C ILE A 94 -3.72 4.91 -7.95
N SER A 95 -3.48 5.84 -8.88
CA SER A 95 -2.66 5.59 -10.07
C SER A 95 -1.20 5.30 -9.71
N PHE A 96 -0.64 6.08 -8.77
CA PHE A 96 0.72 5.91 -8.27
C PHE A 96 0.88 4.57 -7.55
N LEU A 97 0.01 4.25 -6.58
CA LEU A 97 0.13 3.02 -5.81
C LEU A 97 -0.04 1.77 -6.66
N THR A 98 -0.95 1.80 -7.64
CA THR A 98 -1.13 0.68 -8.56
C THR A 98 0.14 0.41 -9.36
N GLU A 99 0.75 1.46 -9.93
CA GLU A 99 2.02 1.33 -10.66
C GLU A 99 3.17 0.88 -9.75
N LEU A 100 3.26 1.42 -8.53
CA LEU A 100 4.26 1.02 -7.55
C LEU A 100 4.12 -0.47 -7.19
N GLU A 101 2.91 -0.93 -6.88
CA GLU A 101 2.61 -2.32 -6.55
C GLU A 101 3.02 -3.27 -7.68
N GLU A 102 2.69 -2.94 -8.94
CA GLU A 102 3.10 -3.73 -10.10
C GLU A 102 4.62 -3.86 -10.21
N ARG A 103 5.35 -2.75 -10.04
CA ARG A 103 6.83 -2.76 -10.07
C ARG A 103 7.44 -3.55 -8.91
N LEU A 104 6.87 -3.44 -7.71
CA LEU A 104 7.33 -4.18 -6.54
C LEU A 104 7.08 -5.69 -6.69
N ALA A 105 5.90 -6.07 -7.18
CA ALA A 105 5.52 -7.45 -7.44
C ALA A 105 6.45 -8.11 -8.49
N LEU A 106 6.74 -7.41 -9.59
CA LEU A 106 7.69 -7.90 -10.61
C LEU A 106 9.10 -8.12 -10.05
N GLY A 107 9.53 -7.26 -9.13
CA GLY A 107 10.81 -7.40 -8.45
C GLY A 107 10.81 -8.40 -7.27
N GLY A 108 9.65 -8.90 -6.85
CA GLY A 108 9.50 -9.66 -5.60
C GLY A 108 9.96 -8.88 -4.36
N ARG A 109 9.82 -7.55 -4.38
CA ARG A 109 10.27 -6.63 -3.33
C ARG A 109 9.09 -6.11 -2.52
N SER A 110 9.38 -5.66 -1.31
CA SER A 110 8.44 -4.87 -0.50
C SER A 110 9.04 -3.53 -0.16
N LEU A 111 8.20 -2.51 -0.04
CA LEU A 111 8.59 -1.15 0.28
C LEU A 111 7.95 -0.72 1.61
N ARG A 112 8.76 -0.10 2.46
CA ARG A 112 8.28 0.62 3.64
C ARG A 112 8.26 2.11 3.35
N MET A 113 7.14 2.78 3.64
CA MET A 113 6.94 4.21 3.38
C MET A 113 6.34 4.96 4.56
N LYS A 114 6.60 6.26 4.64
CA LYS A 114 5.92 7.21 5.52
C LYS A 114 5.01 8.09 4.68
N LEU A 115 3.84 8.41 5.22
CA LEU A 115 2.81 9.15 4.52
C LEU A 115 2.43 10.42 5.27
N ARG A 116 2.35 11.54 4.57
CA ARG A 116 1.64 12.73 5.04
C ARG A 116 0.52 13.05 4.06
N VAL A 117 -0.68 13.26 4.56
CA VAL A 117 -1.88 13.50 3.76
C VAL A 117 -2.42 14.89 4.08
N SER A 118 -2.59 15.71 3.04
CA SER A 118 -3.30 16.99 3.09
C SER A 118 -4.43 17.02 2.06
N SER A 119 -5.16 18.13 1.97
CA SER A 119 -6.28 18.28 1.05
C SER A 119 -5.89 18.26 -0.43
N ASN A 120 -4.73 18.81 -0.81
CA ASN A 120 -4.34 18.94 -2.22
C ASN A 120 -3.07 18.18 -2.60
N ALA A 121 -2.40 17.54 -1.63
CA ALA A 121 -1.17 16.82 -1.86
C ALA A 121 -0.91 15.70 -0.85
N LEU A 122 -0.15 14.69 -1.27
CA LEU A 122 0.43 13.66 -0.40
C LEU A 122 1.96 13.79 -0.43
N TRP A 123 2.60 13.57 0.70
CA TRP A 123 4.06 13.38 0.76
C TRP A 123 4.35 11.94 1.10
N VAL A 124 5.18 11.31 0.28
CA VAL A 124 5.60 9.93 0.43
C VAL A 124 7.10 9.91 0.63
N ALA A 125 7.54 9.30 1.72
CA ALA A 125 8.95 9.05 1.96
C ALA A 125 9.22 7.56 2.07
N TRP A 126 10.31 7.05 1.51
CA TRP A 126 10.70 5.64 1.64
C TRP A 126 12.22 5.48 1.72
N ASP A 127 12.65 4.31 2.22
CA ASP A 127 14.06 3.95 2.44
C ASP A 127 14.68 3.16 1.24
N ALA A 128 13.91 2.89 0.20
CA ALA A 128 14.43 2.21 -1.00
C ALA A 128 15.29 3.15 -1.87
N ARG A 129 16.62 3.08 -1.70
CA ARG A 129 17.61 3.77 -2.54
C ARG A 129 17.60 3.31 -4.00
N ASP A 130 17.20 2.06 -4.23
CA ASP A 130 17.24 1.39 -5.54
C ASP A 130 15.89 1.43 -6.28
N LEU A 131 14.92 2.21 -5.78
CA LEU A 131 13.69 2.47 -6.51
C LEU A 131 13.92 3.66 -7.43
N GLU A 132 14.06 3.39 -8.73
CA GLU A 132 14.15 4.45 -9.73
C GLU A 132 12.82 5.21 -9.80
N VAL A 133 12.87 6.47 -9.39
CA VAL A 133 11.74 7.41 -9.29
C VAL A 133 11.63 8.29 -10.54
N ALA A 134 12.36 7.95 -11.60
CA ALA A 134 12.43 8.77 -12.81
C ALA A 134 11.00 9.03 -13.34
N ASP A 135 10.71 10.31 -13.57
CA ASP A 135 9.48 10.85 -14.15
C ASP A 135 8.20 10.77 -13.29
N TRP A 136 8.26 10.24 -12.06
CA TRP A 136 7.08 10.22 -11.18
C TRP A 136 6.70 11.60 -10.65
N GLU A 137 7.67 12.46 -10.34
CA GLU A 137 7.40 13.84 -9.93
C GLU A 137 6.64 14.63 -11.02
N GLU A 138 6.95 14.36 -12.29
CA GLU A 138 6.28 15.01 -13.43
C GLU A 138 4.88 14.45 -13.68
N ARG A 139 4.68 13.13 -13.49
CA ARG A 139 3.41 12.45 -13.74
C ARG A 139 2.40 12.61 -12.59
N TYR A 140 2.87 12.64 -11.36
CA TYR A 140 2.07 12.68 -10.14
C TYR A 140 2.30 13.99 -9.39
N VAL A 141 1.93 15.11 -10.00
CA VAL A 141 2.20 16.47 -9.49
C VAL A 141 1.63 16.77 -8.09
N ARG A 142 0.67 15.97 -7.61
CA ARG A 142 0.10 16.08 -6.25
C ARG A 142 0.73 15.11 -5.25
N ILE A 143 1.73 14.34 -5.67
CA ILE A 143 2.49 13.43 -4.82
C ILE A 143 3.92 13.92 -4.77
N HIS A 144 4.34 14.33 -3.58
CA HIS A 144 5.70 14.79 -3.32
C HIS A 144 6.53 13.64 -2.78
N PHE A 145 7.62 13.34 -3.46
CA PHE A 145 8.51 12.24 -3.10
C PHE A 145 9.69 12.78 -2.29
N ALA A 146 9.92 12.22 -1.11
CA ALA A 146 11.10 12.48 -0.31
C ALA A 146 11.92 11.19 -0.20
N ARG A 147 13.23 11.26 -0.45
CA ARG A 147 14.12 10.15 -0.10
C ARG A 147 14.44 10.26 1.40
N GLY A 148 14.06 9.23 2.15
CA GLY A 148 14.32 9.12 3.60
C GLY A 148 15.76 8.74 3.91
#